data_AF-G7M781-F1
#
_entry.id   AF-G7M781-F1
#
_cell.length_a   1.000
_cell.length_b   1.000
_cell.length_c   1.000
_cell.angle_alpha   90.00
_cell.angle_beta   90.00
_cell.angle_gamma   90.00
#
_symmetry.space_group_name_H-M   'P 1'
#
loop_
_entity.id
_entity.type
_entity.pdbx_description
1 polymer ?
#
loop_
_entity_poly.entity_id
_entity_poly.type
_entity_poly.pdbx_seq_one_letter_code
_entity_poly.pdbx_strand_id
1 'polypeptide(L)' 'MKNDEDLSKFDQAMEKARANLHKSIEIYGLSSNEVIIASKNLDIYI' A
#
# COMPACT_ATOMS: atom_id res chain seq x y z
N MET A 1 -8.87 -15.90 -17.74
CA MET A 1 -8.47 -16.78 -16.62
C MET A 1 -7.14 -16.35 -16.01
N LYS A 2 -5.98 -16.48 -16.68
CA LYS A 2 -4.69 -16.10 -16.05
C LYS A 2 -4.55 -14.60 -15.77
N ASN A 3 -5.04 -13.75 -16.69
CA ASN A 3 -5.06 -12.30 -16.48
C ASN A 3 -5.97 -11.86 -15.33
N ASP A 4 -7.07 -12.58 -15.07
CA ASP A 4 -8.03 -12.19 -14.02
C ASP A 4 -7.48 -12.49 -12.61
N GLU A 5 -6.69 -13.56 -12.48
CA GLU A 5 -6.00 -13.89 -11.23
C GLU A 5 -4.87 -12.90 -10.92
N ASP A 6 -4.10 -12.53 -11.94
CA ASP A 6 -2.99 -11.59 -11.77
C ASP A 6 -3.52 -10.17 -11.45
N LEU A 7 -4.63 -9.75 -12.05
CA LEU A 7 -5.34 -8.51 -11.70
C LEU A 7 -5.84 -8.54 -10.24
N SER A 8 -6.46 -9.65 -9.83
CA SER A 8 -6.98 -9.84 -8.48
C SER A 8 -5.86 -9.77 -7.42
N LYS A 9 -4.70 -10.39 -7.69
CA LYS A 9 -3.53 -10.31 -6.80
C LYS A 9 -2.97 -8.90 -6.73
N PHE A 10 -2.94 -8.19 -7.85
CA PHE A 10 -2.50 -6.80 -7.90
C PHE A 10 -3.40 -5.90 -7.04
N ASP A 11 -4.72 -6.01 -7.20
CA ASP A 11 -5.69 -5.24 -6.41
C ASP A 11 -5.57 -5.54 -4.91
N GLN A 12 -5.42 -6.81 -4.53
CA GLN A 12 -5.20 -7.20 -3.14
C GLN A 12 -3.91 -6.61 -2.56
N ALA A 13 -2.82 -6.59 -3.34
CA ALA A 13 -1.55 -6.04 -2.91
C ALA A 13 -1.63 -4.52 -2.73
N MET A 14 -2.30 -3.82 -3.64
CA MET A 14 -2.57 -2.38 -3.55
C MET A 14 -3.40 -2.04 -2.30
N GLU A 15 -4.50 -2.75 -2.05
CA GLU A 15 -5.34 -2.52 -0.87
C GLU A 15 -4.56 -2.75 0.43
N LYS A 16 -3.69 -3.76 0.47
CA LYS A 16 -2.81 -4.02 1.61
C LYS A 16 -1.79 -2.90 1.82
N ALA A 17 -1.24 -2.35 0.74
CA ALA A 17 -0.34 -1.20 0.81
C ALA A 17 -1.06 0.06 1.32
N ARG A 18 -2.29 0.32 0.86
CA ARG A 18 -3.14 1.42 1.39
C ARG A 18 -3.41 1.26 2.88
N ALA A 19 -3.81 0.07 3.32
CA ALA A 19 -4.07 -0.21 4.74
C ALA A 19 -2.81 0.01 5.60
N ASN A 20 -1.64 -0.41 5.11
CA ASN A 20 -0.37 -0.19 5.80
C ASN A 20 -0.01 1.29 5.91
N LEU A 21 -0.24 2.08 4.85
CA LEU A 21 -0.04 3.53 4.90
C LEU A 21 -0.94 4.20 5.93
N HIS A 22 -2.23 3.87 5.93
CA HIS A 22 -3.18 4.41 6.91
C HIS A 22 -2.77 4.08 8.34
N LYS A 23 -2.39 2.82 8.60
CA LYS A 23 -1.92 2.38 9.91
C LYS A 23 -0.62 3.08 10.34
N SER A 24 0.32 3.29 9.42
CA SER A 24 1.53 4.05 9.71
C SER A 24 1.24 5.51 10.07
N ILE A 25 0.29 6.15 9.39
CA ILE A 25 -0.13 7.53 9.70
C ILE A 25 -0.74 7.60 11.09
N GLU A 26 -1.58 6.62 11.46
CA GLU A 26 -2.23 6.56 12.77
C GLU A 26 -1.22 6.37 13.92
N ILE A 27 -0.21 5.51 13.72
CA ILE A 27 0.76 5.18 14.78
C ILE A 27 1.87 6.23 14.90
N TYR A 28 2.43 6.66 13.76
CA TYR A 28 3.67 7.44 13.73
C TYR A 28 3.45 8.92 13.35
N GLY A 29 2.28 9.26 12.83
CA GLY A 29 1.97 10.60 12.34
C GLY A 29 2.44 10.82 10.90
N LEU A 30 1.77 11.75 10.20
CA LEU A 30 1.91 11.96 8.76
C LEU A 30 3.36 12.26 8.29
N SER A 31 4.17 12.90 9.12
CA SER A 31 5.53 13.33 8.78
C SER A 31 6.61 12.31 9.16
N SER A 32 6.24 11.12 9.62
CA SER A 32 7.20 10.12 10.07
C SER A 32 7.92 9.45 8.89
N ASN A 33 9.13 8.93 9.16
CA ASN A 33 9.87 8.16 8.15
C ASN A 33 9.12 6.88 7.75
N GLU A 34 8.38 6.26 8.67
CA GLU A 34 7.54 5.09 8.45
C GLU A 34 6.40 5.39 7.47
N VAL A 35 5.79 6.57 7.55
CA VAL A 35 4.79 7.03 6.57
C VAL A 35 5.43 7.26 5.21
N ILE A 36 6.61 7.88 5.14
CA ILE A 36 7.34 8.08 3.88
C ILE A 36 7.65 6.73 3.20
N ILE A 37 8.09 5.73 3.97
CA ILE A 37 8.36 4.38 3.47
C ILE A 37 7.07 3.70 3.00
N ALA A 38 5.99 3.79 3.79
CA ALA A 38 4.71 3.20 3.44
C ALA A 38 4.10 3.84 2.17
N SER A 39 4.25 5.17 2.00
CA SER A 39 3.82 5.88 0.78
C SER A 39 4.58 5.40 -0.44
N LYS A 40 5.92 5.27 -0.35
CA LYS A 40 6.74 4.73 -1.46
C LYS A 40 6.35 3.31 -1.86
N ASN A 41 5.96 2.49 -0.89
CA ASN A 41 5.49 1.13 -1.17
C ASN A 41 4.13 1.14 -1.89
N LEU A 42 3.25 2.11 -1.61
CA LEU A 42 1.98 2.27 -2.31
C LEU A 42 2.18 2.80 -3.74
N ASP A 43 3.13 3.70 -3.96
CA ASP A 43 3.47 4.24 -5.28
C ASP A 43 3.90 3.17 -6.30
N ILE A 44 4.32 1.98 -5.86
CA ILE A 44 4.63 0.85 -6.76
C ILE A 44 3.38 0.35 -7.50
N TYR A 45 2.19 0.63 -6.97
CA TYR A 45 0.92 0.15 -7.50
C TYR A 45 0.10 1.23 -8.24
N ILE A 46 0.61 2.46 -8.37
CA ILE A 46 -0.08 3.62 -8.99
C ILE A 46 0.75 4.13 -10.18
#